data_AF-A0A0F9UXF1-F1
#
_entry.id   AF-A0A0F9UXF1-F1
#
_cell.length_a   1.000
_cell.length_b   1.000
_cell.length_c   1.000
_cell.angle_alpha   90.00
_cell.angle_beta   90.00
_cell.angle_gamma   90.00
#
_symmetry.space_group_name_H-M   'P 1'
#
loop_
_entity.id
_entity.type
_entity.pdbx_description
1 polymer ?
#
loop_
_entity_poly.entity_id
_entity_poly.type
_entity_poly.pdbx_seq_one_letter_code
_entity_poly.pdbx_strand_id
1 'polypeptide(L)'
;MSDYNTTSKKGKTVLKHRLIWEEHYGKIPNGKIIHHINRERKDNRIENLQMVSRGEHTKLHPKKRNIRNRLYFHTNPQKPKDI
;
A
#
# COMPACT_ATOMS: atom_id res chain seq x y z
N MET A 1 -11.60 -5.47 -21.36
CA MET A 1 -12.74 -5.24 -20.44
C MET A 1 -12.30 -4.23 -19.38
N SER A 2 -13.00 -3.11 -19.32
CA SER A 2 -12.73 -1.92 -18.51
C SER A 2 -12.65 -2.23 -17.01
N ASP A 3 -11.52 -1.93 -16.38
CA ASP A 3 -11.36 -1.97 -14.92
C ASP A 3 -12.09 -0.77 -14.28
N TYR A 4 -13.42 -0.88 -14.12
CA TYR A 4 -14.35 0.15 -13.61
C TYR A 4 -14.11 0.66 -12.17
N ASN A 5 -12.90 0.53 -11.63
CA ASN A 5 -12.50 1.08 -10.33
C ASN A 5 -12.21 2.59 -10.38
N THR A 6 -12.34 3.18 -11.56
CA THR A 6 -12.16 4.60 -11.80
C THR A 6 -13.40 5.20 -12.45
N THR A 7 -13.73 6.43 -12.10
CA THR A 7 -14.78 7.24 -12.73
C THR A 7 -14.21 8.59 -13.15
N SER A 8 -14.80 9.24 -14.15
CA SER A 8 -14.38 10.58 -14.58
C SER A 8 -15.20 11.64 -13.85
N LYS A 9 -14.55 12.49 -13.05
CA LYS A 9 -15.17 13.66 -12.42
C LYS A 9 -14.47 14.92 -12.91
N LYS A 10 -15.19 15.81 -13.61
CA LYS A 10 -14.66 17.06 -14.20
C LYS A 10 -13.43 16.82 -15.11
N GLY A 11 -13.46 15.78 -15.93
CA GLY A 11 -12.35 15.42 -16.83
C GLY A 11 -11.14 14.77 -16.14
N LYS A 12 -11.22 14.49 -14.83
CA LYS A 12 -10.17 13.77 -14.10
C LYS A 12 -10.65 12.38 -13.68
N THR A 13 -9.82 11.39 -13.94
CA THR A 13 -10.02 10.01 -13.47
C THR A 13 -9.82 9.94 -11.96
N VAL A 14 -10.88 9.60 -11.23
CA VAL A 14 -10.90 9.46 -9.77
C VAL A 14 -11.24 8.03 -9.38
N LEU A 15 -10.70 7.57 -8.25
CA LEU A 15 -10.93 6.22 -7.74
C LEU A 15 -12.31 6.10 -7.08
N LYS A 16 -13.09 5.11 -7.49
CA LYS A 16 -14.48 4.94 -7.03
C LYS A 16 -14.58 4.72 -5.52
N HIS A 17 -13.74 3.84 -4.96
CA HIS A 17 -13.70 3.58 -3.51
C HIS A 17 -13.37 4.83 -2.68
N ARG A 18 -12.59 5.79 -3.22
CA ARG A 18 -12.31 7.04 -2.50
C ARG A 18 -13.54 7.94 -2.45
N LEU A 19 -14.29 8.02 -3.55
CA LEU A 19 -15.53 8.79 -3.58
C LEU A 19 -16.55 8.24 -2.59
N ILE A 20 -16.76 6.92 -2.59
CA ILE A 20 -17.69 6.25 -1.68
C ILE A 20 -17.26 6.49 -0.23
N TRP A 21 -15.96 6.36 0.08
CA TRP A 21 -15.46 6.69 1.41
C TRP A 21 -15.74 8.14 1.80
N GLU A 22 -15.47 9.09 0.90
CA GLU A 22 -15.68 10.51 1.16
C GLU A 22 -17.16 10.89 1.33
N GLU A 23 -18.06 10.18 0.66
CA GLU A 23 -19.50 10.35 0.79
C GLU A 23 -20.03 9.84 2.14
N HIS A 24 -19.48 8.74 2.66
CA HIS A 24 -19.91 8.15 3.92
C HIS A 24 -19.22 8.74 5.17
N TYR A 25 -17.90 8.97 5.10
CA TYR A 25 -17.07 9.37 6.25
C TYR A 25 -16.41 10.74 6.09
N GLY A 26 -16.54 11.38 4.93
CA GLY A 26 -15.89 12.65 4.63
C GLY A 26 -14.44 12.50 4.14
N LYS A 27 -13.76 13.65 4.06
CA LYS A 27 -12.43 13.76 3.41
C LYS A 27 -11.42 12.78 4.00
N ILE A 28 -10.65 12.14 3.12
CA ILE A 28 -9.55 11.26 3.51
C ILE A 28 -8.38 12.14 4.00
N PRO A 29 -7.90 11.97 5.25
CA PRO A 29 -6.76 12.74 5.76
C PRO A 29 -5.46 12.48 4.98
N ASN A 30 -4.58 13.47 4.96
CA ASN A 30 -3.26 13.33 4.35
C ASN A 30 -2.48 12.15 4.96
N GLY A 31 -1.89 11.31 4.09
CA GLY A 31 -1.12 10.15 4.52
C GLY A 31 -1.95 8.90 4.84
N LYS A 32 -3.29 8.98 4.75
CA LYS A 32 -4.19 7.83 4.82
C LYS A 32 -4.55 7.32 3.42
N ILE A 33 -4.86 6.03 3.33
CA ILE A 33 -5.21 5.32 2.10
C ILE A 33 -6.40 4.41 2.41
N ILE A 34 -7.30 4.25 1.44
CA ILE A 34 -8.41 3.28 1.54
C ILE A 34 -7.95 1.93 1.00
N HIS A 35 -8.05 0.90 1.83
CA HIS A 35 -7.72 -0.49 1.55
C HIS A 35 -8.99 -1.33 1.43
N HIS A 36 -8.97 -2.36 0.58
CA HIS A 36 -10.07 -3.31 0.45
C HIS A 36 -9.79 -4.50 1.35
N ILE A 37 -10.64 -4.75 2.33
CA ILE A 37 -10.44 -5.79 3.36
C ILE A 37 -10.34 -7.18 2.70
N ASN A 38 -11.26 -7.49 1.78
CA ASN A 38 -11.26 -8.74 1.03
C ASN A 38 -10.25 -8.78 -0.14
N ARG A 39 -9.48 -7.70 -0.36
CA ARG A 39 -8.53 -7.53 -1.49
C ARG A 39 -9.17 -7.51 -2.88
N GLU A 40 -10.49 -7.51 -2.97
CA GLU A 40 -11.23 -7.40 -4.22
C GLU A 40 -11.47 -5.94 -4.58
N ARG A 41 -10.71 -5.45 -5.58
CA ARG A 41 -10.70 -4.03 -5.97
C ARG A 41 -12.03 -3.56 -6.55
N LYS A 42 -12.88 -4.50 -7.00
CA LYS A 42 -14.20 -4.22 -7.59
C LYS A 42 -15.30 -4.11 -6.54
N ASP A 43 -15.09 -4.67 -5.35
CA ASP A 43 -16.04 -4.62 -4.25
C ASP A 43 -15.87 -3.32 -3.46
N ASN A 44 -16.61 -2.30 -3.87
CA ASN A 44 -16.53 -0.96 -3.30
C ASN A 44 -17.55 -0.72 -2.17
N ARG A 45 -18.17 -1.77 -1.61
CA ARG A 45 -19.09 -1.62 -0.46
C ARG A 45 -18.35 -1.01 0.73
N ILE A 46 -18.97 -0.07 1.44
CA ILE A 46 -18.31 0.68 2.52
C ILE A 46 -17.77 -0.24 3.63
N GLU A 47 -18.47 -1.34 3.92
CA GLU A 47 -18.07 -2.39 4.86
C GLU A 47 -16.81 -3.15 4.44
N ASN A 48 -16.50 -3.17 3.15
CA ASN A 48 -15.29 -3.79 2.59
C ASN A 48 -14.12 -2.80 2.47
N LEU A 49 -14.34 -1.52 2.81
CA LEU A 49 -13.32 -0.48 2.76
C LEU A 49 -12.81 -0.17 4.16
N GLN A 50 -11.49 0.02 4.28
CA GLN A 50 -10.85 0.42 5.53
C GLN A 50 -9.83 1.52 5.28
N MET A 51 -9.85 2.57 6.09
CA MET A 51 -8.81 3.60 6.06
C MET A 51 -7.59 3.16 6.87
N VAL A 52 -6.45 3.05 6.20
CA VAL A 52 -5.16 2.65 6.79
C VAL A 52 -4.11 3.74 6.55
N SER A 53 -3.08 3.80 7.38
CA SER A 53 -1.88 4.60 7.11
C SER A 53 -1.01 3.96 6.03
N ARG A 54 -0.13 4.75 5.39
CA ARG A 54 0.90 4.23 4.47
C ARG A 54 1.79 3.15 5.10
N GLY A 55 2.11 3.30 6.39
CA GLY A 55 2.90 2.33 7.15
C GLY A 55 2.19 0.99 7.30
N GLU A 56 0.90 1.01 7.69
CA GLU A 56 0.07 -0.19 7.81
C GLU A 56 -0.12 -0.87 6.46
N HIS A 57 -0.41 -0.11 5.41
CA HIS A 57 -0.55 -0.63 4.06
C HIS A 57 0.73 -1.34 3.57
N THR A 58 1.90 -0.82 3.92
CA THR A 58 3.19 -1.44 3.56
C THR A 58 3.42 -2.76 4.31
N LYS A 59 2.96 -2.88 5.56
CA LYS A 59 3.01 -4.14 6.31
C LYS A 59 2.07 -5.21 5.72
N LEU A 60 0.91 -4.80 5.20
CA LEU A 60 -0.03 -5.70 4.51
C LEU A 60 0.51 -6.23 3.18
N HIS A 61 1.47 -5.53 2.57
CA HIS A 61 2.16 -5.95 1.35
C HIS A 61 3.66 -6.14 1.61
N PRO A 62 4.06 -7.21 2.34
CA PRO A 62 5.47 -7.49 2.56
C PRO A 62 6.15 -7.62 1.20
N LYS A 63 7.06 -6.68 0.89
CA LYS A 63 7.91 -6.78 -0.29
C LYS A 63 8.70 -8.08 -0.14
N LYS A 64 8.55 -9.02 -1.08
CA LYS A 64 9.41 -10.21 -1.15
C LYS A 64 10.85 -9.73 -1.14
N ARG A 65 11.55 -9.94 -0.02
CA ARG A 65 12.94 -9.49 0.12
C ARG A 65 13.75 -10.38 -0.80
N ASN A 66 14.24 -9.83 -1.92
CA ASN A 66 15.16 -10.56 -2.80
C ASN A 66 16.40 -10.93 -1.97
N ILE A 67 16.54 -12.20 -1.61
CA ILE A 67 17.63 -12.72 -0.76
C ILE A 67 18.90 -12.93 -1.59
N ARG A 68 19.23 -12.01 -2.53
CA ARG A 68 20.37 -12.21 -3.44
C ARG A 68 21.72 -11.75 -2.90
N ASN A 69 21.79 -11.05 -1.75
CA ASN A 69 23.06 -10.48 -1.24
C ASN A 69 23.35 -10.73 0.26
N ARG A 70 22.91 -11.86 0.83
CA ARG A 70 23.20 -12.19 2.26
C ARG A 70 24.40 -13.13 2.48
N LEU A 71 25.10 -13.55 1.43
CA LEU A 71 26.23 -14.51 1.54
C LEU A 71 27.63 -13.87 1.63
N TYR A 72 27.78 -12.54 1.51
CA TYR A 72 29.12 -11.91 1.42
C TYR A 72 29.71 -11.35 2.74
N PHE A 73 29.05 -11.52 3.90
CA PHE A 73 29.53 -10.91 5.16
C PHE A 73 30.03 -11.91 6.23
N HIS A 74 30.25 -13.19 5.91
CA HIS A 74 30.72 -14.19 6.89
C HIS A 74 32.20 -14.60 6.77
N THR A 75 33.02 -13.92 5.96
CA THR A 75 34.47 -14.14 5.96
C THR A 75 35.21 -12.81 6.01
N ASN A 76 35.29 -12.22 7.20
CA ASN A 76 36.35 -11.26 7.48
C ASN A 76 36.89 -11.51 8.89
N PRO A 77 37.91 -12.38 9.04
CA PRO A 77 38.60 -12.53 10.31
C PRO A 77 39.42 -11.26 10.57
N GLN A 78 39.01 -10.54 11.61
CA GLN A 78 39.78 -9.59 12.44
C GLN A 78 41.09 -9.05 11.84
N LYS A 79 41.08 -7.79 11.40
CA LYS A 79 42.33 -7.01 11.26
C LYS A 79 42.94 -6.82 12.66
N PRO A 80 44.19 -7.23 12.92
CA PRO A 80 44.88 -6.82 14.14
C PRO A 80 45.22 -5.32 14.10
N LYS A 81 45.14 -4.71 15.27
CA LYS A 81 45.38 -3.29 15.57
C LYS A 81 46.88 -3.01 15.63
N ASP A 82 47.23 -1.77 15.29
CA ASP A 82 48.55 -1.16 15.22
C ASP A 82 49.57 -1.62 16.29
N ILE A 83 50.78 -2.05 15.85
CA ILE A 83 52.13 -1.72 16.38
C ILE A 83 53.11 -1.76 15.21
#